data_AF-A0A9W6JC15-F1
#
_entry.id   AF-A0A9W6JC15-F1
#
_cell.length_a   1.000
_cell.length_b   1.000
_cell.length_c   1.000
_cell.angle_alpha   90.00
_cell.angle_beta   90.00
_cell.angle_gamma   90.00
#
_symmetry.space_group_name_H-M   'P 1'
#
loop_
_entity.id
_entity.type
_entity.pdbx_description
1 polymer ?
#
loop_
_entity_poly.entity_id
_entity_poly.type
_entity_poly.pdbx_seq_one_letter_code
_entity_poly.pdbx_strand_id
1 'polypeptide(L)'
;MAARRKTRIKHLFEKKAKGERIVGMECHDTPSAAMAEALGADIVHCGSPGPMGLFGHKSMATVDYEEQLYMLQAVLRGAQSPLLICNMPNTTVGVSIEESVRNAARAVKLGADGVHIEPTFGMIPHVKAIIDVGIPVIGHFGVQSERAVMHSGYAPAGTTAAEAEEIVALVRQCIDVGVSVALFEHTSEELVKWCTGNLPIIIGSLGSGPHADFIYHISCDVAGNSAFRMPASREAFGNVWKNMEDAYGAYFAAARNGTFPKSENSHRMKPGEAEKFAKAMASA
;
A
#
# COMPACT_ATOMS: atom_id res chain seq x y z
N MET A 1 -24.35 -5.22 -0.32
CA MET A 1 -23.96 -4.84 1.06
C MET A 1 -24.38 -3.39 1.28
N ALA A 2 -24.84 -3.03 2.48
CA ALA A 2 -25.15 -1.63 2.77
C ALA A 2 -23.88 -0.79 2.60
N ALA A 3 -23.99 0.39 1.98
CA ALA A 3 -22.84 1.26 1.77
C ALA A 3 -22.26 1.67 3.14
N ARG A 4 -20.98 1.35 3.36
CA ARG A 4 -20.28 1.76 4.59
C ARG A 4 -20.13 3.28 4.59
N ARG A 5 -20.16 3.89 5.77
CA ARG A 5 -19.91 5.33 5.91
C ARG A 5 -18.44 5.63 5.55
N LYS A 6 -18.22 6.70 4.80
CA LYS A 6 -16.87 7.22 4.51
C LYS A 6 -16.11 7.55 5.80
N THR A 7 -14.95 6.92 6.00
CA THR A 7 -14.00 7.23 7.06
C THR A 7 -13.32 8.57 6.76
N ARG A 8 -13.16 9.40 7.79
CA ARG A 8 -12.54 10.72 7.75
C ARG A 8 -11.61 10.82 8.95
N ILE A 9 -10.65 11.73 8.91
CA ILE A 9 -9.66 11.94 9.99
C ILE A 9 -10.35 12.07 11.36
N LYS A 10 -11.46 12.81 11.45
CA LYS A 10 -12.23 12.93 12.71
C LYS A 10 -12.67 11.59 13.29
N HIS A 11 -13.08 10.64 12.44
CA HIS A 11 -13.52 9.32 12.91
C HIS A 11 -12.34 8.52 13.48
N LEU A 12 -11.12 8.72 12.94
CA LEU A 12 -9.93 8.10 13.48
C LEU A 12 -9.62 8.63 14.90
N PHE A 13 -9.74 9.94 15.11
CA PHE A 13 -9.60 10.52 16.46
C PHE A 13 -10.71 10.06 17.41
N GLU A 14 -11.95 9.90 16.93
CA GLU A 14 -13.04 9.30 17.70
C GLU A 14 -12.71 7.87 18.15
N LYS A 15 -12.10 7.04 17.28
CA LYS A 15 -11.63 5.69 17.63
C LYS A 15 -10.50 5.74 18.67
N LYS A 16 -9.48 6.60 18.45
CA LYS A 16 -8.38 6.82 19.41
C LYS A 16 -8.90 7.19 20.79
N ALA A 17 -9.85 8.13 20.88
CA ALA A 17 -10.44 8.58 22.14
C ALA A 17 -11.21 7.47 22.88
N LYS A 18 -11.75 6.50 22.15
CA LYS A 18 -12.43 5.31 22.71
C LYS A 18 -11.49 4.14 23.01
N GLY A 19 -10.21 4.24 22.67
CA GLY A 19 -9.27 3.12 22.73
C GLY A 19 -9.55 2.02 21.69
N GLU A 20 -10.31 2.33 20.65
CA GLU A 20 -10.57 1.41 19.54
C GLU A 20 -9.40 1.44 18.56
N ARG A 21 -8.88 0.26 18.19
CA ARG A 21 -7.76 0.17 17.25
C ARG A 21 -8.18 0.64 15.85
N ILE A 22 -7.34 1.45 15.23
CA ILE A 22 -7.45 1.81 13.81
C ILE A 22 -6.71 0.73 13.01
N VAL A 23 -7.37 0.20 11.98
CA VAL A 23 -6.78 -0.82 11.11
C VAL A 23 -6.69 -0.27 9.71
N GLY A 24 -5.49 -0.31 9.13
CA GLY A 24 -5.30 0.04 7.73
C GLY A 24 -4.43 -0.96 7.01
N MET A 25 -4.56 -0.95 5.68
CA MET A 25 -3.89 -1.90 4.82
C MET A 25 -3.40 -1.20 3.56
N GLU A 26 -2.19 -1.52 3.14
CA GLU A 26 -1.72 -1.13 1.81
C GLU A 26 -2.45 -1.96 0.76
N CYS A 27 -2.96 -1.31 -0.30
CA CYS A 27 -3.55 -1.97 -1.44
C CYS A 27 -2.98 -1.38 -2.73
N HIS A 28 -2.78 -2.22 -3.73
CA HIS A 28 -2.22 -1.82 -5.03
C HIS A 28 -3.13 -2.20 -6.21
N ASP A 29 -4.21 -2.94 -5.96
CA ASP A 29 -5.14 -3.41 -6.98
C ASP A 29 -6.60 -3.38 -6.51
N THR A 30 -7.52 -3.62 -7.45
CA THR A 30 -8.96 -3.65 -7.17
C THR A 30 -9.36 -4.79 -6.22
N PRO A 31 -8.87 -6.04 -6.38
CA PRO A 31 -9.24 -7.13 -5.47
C PRO A 31 -8.85 -6.91 -4.01
N SER A 32 -7.61 -6.46 -3.74
CA SER A 32 -7.14 -6.20 -2.37
C SER A 32 -7.93 -5.05 -1.73
N ALA A 33 -8.17 -3.97 -2.48
CA ALA A 33 -8.98 -2.85 -2.02
C ALA A 33 -10.44 -3.24 -1.74
N ALA A 34 -11.06 -4.05 -2.61
CA ALA A 34 -12.41 -4.56 -2.41
C ALA A 34 -12.52 -5.47 -1.18
N MET A 35 -11.49 -6.27 -0.90
CA MET A 35 -11.42 -7.06 0.32
C MET A 35 -11.27 -6.16 1.57
N ALA A 36 -10.41 -5.15 1.51
CA ALA A 36 -10.24 -4.17 2.59
C ALA A 36 -11.53 -3.41 2.91
N GLU A 37 -12.25 -2.98 1.87
CA GLU A 37 -13.58 -2.36 1.95
C GLU A 37 -14.57 -3.29 2.67
N ALA A 38 -14.69 -4.53 2.19
CA ALA A 38 -15.65 -5.51 2.71
C ALA A 38 -15.38 -5.92 4.16
N LEU A 39 -14.10 -6.01 4.55
CA LEU A 39 -13.66 -6.38 5.90
C LEU A 39 -13.60 -5.21 6.89
N GLY A 40 -13.89 -3.98 6.43
CA GLY A 40 -14.03 -2.85 7.35
C GLY A 40 -12.75 -2.08 7.65
N ALA A 41 -11.74 -2.11 6.78
CA ALA A 41 -10.51 -1.33 6.96
C ALA A 41 -10.83 0.17 7.14
N ASP A 42 -10.21 0.83 8.12
CA ASP A 42 -10.41 2.26 8.39
C ASP A 42 -9.64 3.12 7.38
N ILE A 43 -8.43 2.70 7.03
CA ILE A 43 -7.52 3.36 6.09
C ILE A 43 -7.12 2.37 5.00
N VAL A 44 -7.19 2.79 3.75
CA VAL A 44 -6.57 2.07 2.63
C VAL A 44 -5.53 2.99 2.02
N HIS A 45 -4.28 2.53 2.03
CA HIS A 45 -3.16 3.27 1.49
C HIS A 45 -2.74 2.64 0.16
N CYS A 46 -2.68 3.42 -0.90
CA CYS A 46 -2.00 3.04 -2.13
C CYS A 46 -0.53 3.41 -2.01
N GLY A 47 0.32 2.45 -1.62
CA GLY A 47 1.72 2.66 -1.25
C GLY A 47 2.75 2.16 -2.27
N SER A 48 4.00 2.62 -2.11
CA SER A 48 5.17 2.27 -2.93
C SER A 48 5.73 0.84 -2.74
N PRO A 49 5.42 0.07 -1.67
CA PRO A 49 5.67 -1.36 -1.67
C PRO A 49 4.89 -2.16 -2.72
N GLY A 50 3.75 -1.63 -3.17
CA GLY A 50 3.00 -2.13 -4.32
C GLY A 50 3.89 -2.37 -5.56
N PRO A 51 4.60 -1.38 -6.10
CA PRO A 51 5.50 -1.53 -7.25
C PRO A 51 6.65 -2.53 -7.06
N MET A 52 7.15 -2.72 -5.84
CA MET A 52 8.12 -3.78 -5.56
C MET A 52 7.46 -5.16 -5.73
N GLY A 53 6.31 -5.39 -5.09
CA GLY A 53 5.63 -6.70 -5.11
C GLY A 53 4.87 -7.00 -6.41
N LEU A 54 4.23 -5.99 -6.99
CA LEU A 54 3.34 -6.07 -8.15
C LEU A 54 4.09 -5.87 -9.47
N PHE A 55 4.98 -4.88 -9.55
CA PHE A 55 5.71 -4.54 -10.78
C PHE A 55 7.16 -5.04 -10.79
N GLY A 56 7.68 -5.51 -9.66
CA GLY A 56 9.03 -6.07 -9.57
C GLY A 56 10.15 -5.01 -9.60
N HIS A 57 9.87 -3.80 -9.11
CA HIS A 57 10.91 -2.77 -8.95
C HIS A 57 12.04 -3.31 -8.05
N LYS A 58 13.27 -2.83 -8.28
CA LYS A 58 14.43 -3.24 -7.46
C LYS A 58 14.59 -2.39 -6.20
N SER A 59 13.99 -1.20 -6.19
CA SER A 59 14.01 -0.26 -5.08
C SER A 59 12.78 0.65 -5.15
N MET A 60 12.26 1.08 -3.99
CA MET A 60 11.18 2.06 -3.92
C MET A 60 11.55 3.39 -4.59
N ALA A 61 12.84 3.71 -4.64
CA ALA A 61 13.33 4.93 -5.27
C ALA A 61 13.16 4.95 -6.81
N THR A 62 12.86 3.82 -7.44
CA THR A 62 12.67 3.74 -8.90
C THR A 62 11.21 3.76 -9.33
N VAL A 63 10.28 4.00 -8.41
CA VAL A 63 8.84 4.06 -8.69
C VAL A 63 8.50 5.39 -9.34
N ASP A 64 7.84 5.35 -10.51
CA ASP A 64 7.31 6.55 -11.15
C ASP A 64 5.99 6.96 -10.48
N TYR A 65 5.73 8.27 -10.43
CA TYR A 65 4.45 8.75 -9.95
C TYR A 65 3.29 8.31 -10.84
N GLU A 66 3.49 8.17 -12.16
CA GLU A 66 2.42 7.67 -13.04
C GLU A 66 1.98 6.25 -12.66
N GLU A 67 2.92 5.37 -12.32
CA GLU A 67 2.63 4.01 -11.84
C GLU A 67 1.80 4.04 -10.55
N GLN A 68 2.18 4.92 -9.63
CA GLN A 68 1.45 5.17 -8.39
C GLN A 68 0.00 5.64 -8.64
N LEU A 69 -0.19 6.53 -9.60
CA LEU A 69 -1.52 7.04 -9.97
C LEU A 69 -2.37 5.98 -10.71
N TYR A 70 -1.76 5.06 -11.48
CA TYR A 70 -2.49 3.95 -12.09
C TYR A 70 -2.97 2.93 -11.05
N MET A 71 -2.13 2.59 -10.07
CA MET A 71 -2.55 1.75 -8.94
C MET A 71 -3.64 2.42 -8.12
N LEU A 72 -3.53 3.73 -7.86
CA LEU A 72 -4.56 4.47 -7.14
C LEU A 72 -5.93 4.34 -7.82
N GLN A 73 -5.99 4.45 -9.15
CA GLN A 73 -7.24 4.25 -9.90
C GLN A 73 -7.80 2.82 -9.74
N ALA A 74 -6.95 1.80 -9.67
CA ALA A 74 -7.38 0.44 -9.41
C ALA A 74 -7.93 0.27 -7.99
N VAL A 75 -7.26 0.84 -7.00
CA VAL A 75 -7.68 0.85 -5.59
C VAL A 75 -9.03 1.57 -5.42
N LEU A 76 -9.20 2.73 -6.05
CA LEU A 76 -10.44 3.52 -6.02
C LEU A 76 -11.65 2.81 -6.63
N ARG A 77 -11.42 1.85 -7.53
CA ARG A 77 -12.49 0.97 -8.05
C ARG A 77 -12.91 -0.11 -7.04
N GLY A 78 -12.03 -0.49 -6.12
CA GLY A 78 -12.30 -1.53 -5.11
C GLY A 78 -12.78 -0.97 -3.77
N ALA A 79 -12.33 0.22 -3.38
CA ALA A 79 -12.64 0.83 -2.10
C ALA A 79 -13.10 2.29 -2.25
N GLN A 80 -14.14 2.65 -1.50
CA GLN A 80 -14.70 4.00 -1.41
C GLN A 80 -14.87 4.46 0.03
N SER A 81 -15.13 3.52 0.95
CA SER A 81 -15.49 3.81 2.33
C SER A 81 -14.30 4.10 3.27
N PRO A 82 -13.15 3.40 3.21
CA PRO A 82 -11.97 3.74 4.01
C PRO A 82 -11.45 5.16 3.71
N LEU A 83 -10.60 5.70 4.59
CA LEU A 83 -9.80 6.88 4.26
C LEU A 83 -8.74 6.45 3.24
N LEU A 84 -8.80 7.00 2.03
CA LEU A 84 -7.98 6.59 0.89
C LEU A 84 -6.79 7.52 0.76
N ILE A 85 -5.59 6.98 0.93
CA ILE A 85 -4.35 7.73 0.95
C ILE A 85 -3.50 7.30 -0.24
N CYS A 86 -2.90 8.25 -0.95
CA CYS A 86 -1.97 7.96 -2.04
C CYS A 86 -0.55 8.30 -1.61
N ASN A 87 0.39 7.37 -1.76
CA ASN A 87 1.80 7.65 -1.57
C ASN A 87 2.31 8.65 -2.62
N MET A 88 3.16 9.56 -2.18
CA MET A 88 3.91 10.46 -3.05
C MET A 88 5.38 10.02 -3.07
N PRO A 89 5.86 9.43 -4.18
CA PRO A 89 7.26 9.03 -4.32
C PRO A 89 8.23 10.20 -4.05
N ASN A 90 9.43 9.91 -3.54
CA ASN A 90 10.40 10.86 -3.00
C ASN A 90 10.72 12.06 -3.92
N THR A 91 10.70 11.88 -5.25
CA THR A 91 10.97 12.96 -6.22
C THR A 91 9.76 13.86 -6.50
N THR A 92 8.57 13.49 -6.02
CA THR A 92 7.33 14.25 -6.24
C THR A 92 7.10 15.35 -5.20
N VAL A 93 7.92 15.38 -4.13
CA VAL A 93 7.91 16.38 -3.06
C VAL A 93 9.33 16.88 -2.81
N GLY A 94 9.51 18.19 -2.65
CA GLY A 94 10.79 18.79 -2.26
C GLY A 94 11.58 19.47 -3.40
N VAL A 95 11.26 19.22 -4.68
CA VAL A 95 11.90 19.91 -5.82
C VAL A 95 11.52 21.40 -5.82
N SER A 96 10.22 21.68 -5.76
CA SER A 96 9.68 23.03 -5.52
C SER A 96 8.36 22.92 -4.76
N ILE A 97 7.97 23.99 -4.07
CA ILE A 97 6.69 24.05 -3.36
C ILE A 97 5.53 23.88 -4.35
N GLU A 98 5.59 24.58 -5.48
CA GLU A 98 4.55 24.52 -6.51
C GLU A 98 4.37 23.10 -7.06
N GLU A 99 5.46 22.42 -7.40
CA GLU A 99 5.42 21.05 -7.91
C GLU A 99 4.88 20.07 -6.86
N SER A 100 5.29 20.22 -5.60
CA SER A 100 4.80 19.38 -4.49
C SER A 100 3.28 19.49 -4.35
N VAL A 101 2.74 20.71 -4.41
CA VAL A 101 1.30 20.97 -4.36
C VAL A 101 0.59 20.42 -5.60
N ARG A 102 1.15 20.65 -6.81
CA ARG A 102 0.57 20.13 -8.06
C ARG A 102 0.50 18.60 -8.04
N ASN A 103 1.57 17.93 -7.61
CA ASN A 103 1.61 16.48 -7.52
C ASN A 103 0.56 15.96 -6.51
N ALA A 104 0.52 16.49 -5.29
CA ALA A 104 -0.50 16.10 -4.31
C ALA A 104 -1.93 16.27 -4.85
N ALA A 105 -2.20 17.37 -5.55
CA ALA A 105 -3.50 17.63 -6.17
C ALA A 105 -3.86 16.62 -7.27
N ARG A 106 -2.88 16.01 -7.97
CA ARG A 106 -3.15 14.96 -8.97
C ARG A 106 -3.76 13.72 -8.32
N ALA A 107 -3.23 13.26 -7.19
CA ALA A 107 -3.79 12.13 -6.45
C ALA A 107 -5.23 12.42 -5.97
N VAL A 108 -5.47 13.61 -5.41
CA VAL A 108 -6.81 14.01 -4.93
C VAL A 108 -7.81 14.12 -6.09
N LYS A 109 -7.39 14.65 -7.24
CA LYS A 109 -8.24 14.70 -8.44
C LYS A 109 -8.70 13.32 -8.94
N LEU A 110 -7.90 12.28 -8.69
CA LEU A 110 -8.30 10.91 -9.02
C LEU A 110 -9.28 10.34 -7.99
N GLY A 111 -9.28 10.83 -6.76
CA GLY A 111 -10.22 10.44 -5.71
C GLY A 111 -9.58 10.05 -4.37
N ALA A 112 -8.26 10.24 -4.20
CA ALA A 112 -7.65 10.09 -2.88
C ALA A 112 -8.16 11.18 -1.91
N ASP A 113 -8.32 10.83 -0.63
CA ASP A 113 -8.69 11.78 0.42
C ASP A 113 -7.49 12.58 0.94
N GLY A 114 -6.27 12.10 0.67
CA GLY A 114 -5.03 12.72 1.11
C GLY A 114 -3.81 11.99 0.56
N VAL A 115 -2.63 12.43 0.98
CA VAL A 115 -1.35 11.90 0.52
C VAL A 115 -0.48 11.40 1.68
N HIS A 116 0.41 10.48 1.37
CA HIS A 116 1.45 10.01 2.29
C HIS A 116 2.82 10.46 1.79
N ILE A 117 3.63 10.98 2.70
CA ILE A 117 4.94 11.56 2.40
C ILE A 117 5.93 11.06 3.45
N GLU A 118 7.14 10.72 3.02
CA GLU A 118 8.32 10.62 3.88
C GLU A 118 8.93 12.03 4.04
N PRO A 119 8.65 12.80 5.11
CA PRO A 119 9.19 14.16 5.26
C PRO A 119 10.68 14.14 5.64
N THR A 120 11.36 15.23 5.33
CA THR A 120 12.64 15.61 5.93
C THR A 120 12.51 17.03 6.48
N PHE A 121 13.48 17.50 7.28
CA PHE A 121 13.47 18.88 7.78
C PHE A 121 13.38 19.92 6.64
N GLY A 122 14.03 19.66 5.50
CA GLY A 122 13.95 20.54 4.33
C GLY A 122 12.59 20.54 3.63
N MET A 123 11.75 19.52 3.86
CA MET A 123 10.44 19.38 3.22
C MET A 123 9.30 20.00 4.02
N ILE A 124 9.52 20.49 5.23
CA ILE A 124 8.47 21.09 6.07
C ILE A 124 7.70 22.21 5.34
N PRO A 125 8.34 23.14 4.61
CA PRO A 125 7.60 24.14 3.83
C PRO A 125 6.71 23.54 2.73
N HIS A 126 7.12 22.41 2.15
CA HIS A 126 6.35 21.72 1.11
C HIS A 126 5.13 21.01 1.70
N VAL A 127 5.32 20.31 2.83
CA VAL A 127 4.24 19.67 3.59
C VAL A 127 3.21 20.71 4.02
N LYS A 128 3.67 21.85 4.55
CA LYS A 128 2.81 22.98 4.91
C LYS A 128 1.99 23.45 3.72
N ALA A 129 2.62 23.69 2.57
CA ALA A 129 1.93 24.21 1.39
C ALA A 129 0.86 23.23 0.86
N ILE A 130 1.11 21.92 0.94
CA ILE A 130 0.11 20.88 0.59
C ILE A 130 -1.09 20.94 1.56
N ILE A 131 -0.83 21.08 2.85
CA ILE A 131 -1.89 21.17 3.88
C ILE A 131 -2.66 22.49 3.75
N ASP A 132 -1.99 23.61 3.46
CA ASP A 132 -2.60 24.93 3.32
C ASP A 132 -3.63 24.98 2.17
N VAL A 133 -3.46 24.16 1.12
CA VAL A 133 -4.46 24.02 0.04
C VAL A 133 -5.56 22.99 0.36
N GLY A 134 -5.59 22.47 1.58
CA GLY A 134 -6.64 21.57 2.08
C GLY A 134 -6.42 20.09 1.79
N ILE A 135 -5.19 19.66 1.46
CA ILE A 135 -4.88 18.25 1.23
C ILE A 135 -4.26 17.65 2.51
N PRO A 136 -4.90 16.67 3.16
CA PRO A 136 -4.33 15.98 4.29
C PRO A 136 -3.04 15.22 3.96
N VAL A 137 -2.09 15.25 4.89
CA VAL A 137 -0.82 14.52 4.79
C VAL A 137 -0.71 13.52 5.94
N ILE A 138 -0.38 12.27 5.60
CA ILE A 138 0.15 11.27 6.54
C ILE A 138 1.68 11.33 6.45
N GLY A 139 2.34 11.62 7.56
CA GLY A 139 3.81 11.65 7.63
C GLY A 139 4.40 10.26 7.94
N HIS A 140 5.46 9.89 7.25
CA HIS A 140 6.19 8.64 7.47
C HIS A 140 7.54 8.87 8.17
N PHE A 141 7.75 8.18 9.28
CA PHE A 141 8.94 8.32 10.12
C PHE A 141 9.57 6.96 10.41
N GLY A 142 10.85 6.97 10.80
CA GLY A 142 11.65 5.75 10.93
C GLY A 142 12.33 5.39 9.62
N VAL A 143 12.18 4.14 9.19
CA VAL A 143 12.81 3.65 7.94
C VAL A 143 12.07 4.18 6.72
N GLN A 144 12.59 5.28 6.19
CA GLN A 144 12.11 5.90 4.94
C GLN A 144 12.67 5.15 3.73
N SER A 145 11.92 4.15 3.28
CA SER A 145 12.34 3.17 2.27
C SER A 145 12.69 3.81 0.92
N GLU A 146 12.04 4.92 0.55
CA GLU A 146 12.35 5.64 -0.70
C GLU A 146 13.68 6.39 -0.65
N ARG A 147 14.24 6.52 0.56
CA ARG A 147 15.56 7.11 0.84
C ARG A 147 16.51 6.12 1.49
N ALA A 148 16.34 4.82 1.24
CA ALA A 148 17.18 3.79 1.83
C ALA A 148 18.70 4.05 1.67
N VAL A 149 19.14 4.69 0.58
CA VAL A 149 20.56 5.06 0.39
C VAL A 149 21.05 6.06 1.46
N MET A 150 20.22 7.02 1.85
CA MET A 150 20.54 7.97 2.92
C MET A 150 20.53 7.32 4.30
N HIS A 151 19.67 6.31 4.48
CA HIS A 151 19.43 5.62 5.76
C HIS A 151 20.23 4.32 5.92
N SER A 152 21.28 4.12 5.13
CA SER A 152 22.11 2.89 5.15
C SER A 152 21.31 1.59 4.98
N GLY A 153 20.25 1.64 4.16
CA GLY A 153 19.38 0.51 3.84
C GLY A 153 18.07 0.52 4.63
N TYR A 154 17.69 -0.65 5.14
CA TYR A 154 16.42 -0.90 5.85
C TYR A 154 16.66 -1.31 7.31
N ALA A 155 17.75 -0.82 7.92
CA ALA A 155 18.06 -1.13 9.31
C ALA A 155 17.03 -0.48 10.26
N PRO A 156 16.72 -1.09 11.42
CA PRO A 156 15.80 -0.50 12.38
C PRO A 156 16.23 0.92 12.78
N ALA A 157 15.28 1.84 12.87
CA ALA A 157 15.54 3.25 13.23
C ALA A 157 15.08 3.58 14.66
N GLY A 158 15.66 4.62 15.26
CA GLY A 158 15.31 5.02 16.63
C GLY A 158 15.77 3.99 17.67
N THR A 159 16.89 3.33 17.41
CA THR A 159 17.47 2.30 18.29
C THR A 159 18.36 2.90 19.39
N THR A 160 18.69 4.18 19.25
CA THR A 160 19.38 4.98 20.26
C THR A 160 18.53 6.19 20.66
N ALA A 161 18.78 6.75 21.84
CA ALA A 161 18.08 7.95 22.32
C ALA A 161 18.26 9.14 21.35
N ALA A 162 19.46 9.32 20.79
CA ALA A 162 19.73 10.42 19.85
C ALA A 162 18.92 10.28 18.55
N GLU A 163 18.85 9.08 17.96
CA GLU A 163 18.02 8.83 16.78
C GLU A 163 16.53 9.04 17.08
N ALA A 164 16.06 8.56 18.24
CA ALA A 164 14.68 8.73 18.68
C ALA A 164 14.32 10.22 18.88
N GLU A 165 15.21 11.00 19.47
CA GLU A 165 15.06 12.45 19.64
C GLU A 165 14.95 13.18 18.30
N GLU A 166 15.81 12.84 17.33
CA GLU A 166 15.78 13.44 15.99
C GLU A 166 14.47 13.12 15.26
N ILE A 167 14.01 11.86 15.31
CA ILE A 167 12.72 11.44 14.74
C ILE A 167 11.58 12.25 15.38
N VAL A 168 11.54 12.35 16.71
CA VAL A 168 10.49 13.12 17.42
C VAL A 168 10.55 14.61 17.06
N ALA A 169 11.74 15.18 16.90
CA ALA A 169 11.90 16.57 16.48
C ALA A 169 11.28 16.82 15.09
N LEU A 170 11.51 15.92 14.14
CA LEU A 170 10.92 15.99 12.81
C LEU A 170 9.39 15.82 12.85
N VAL A 171 8.88 14.88 13.66
CA VAL A 171 7.44 14.67 13.85
C VAL A 171 6.80 15.95 14.40
N ARG A 172 7.41 16.61 15.39
CA ARG A 172 6.91 17.86 15.96
C ARG A 172 6.83 18.98 14.93
N GLN A 173 7.85 19.15 14.08
CA GLN A 173 7.79 20.13 12.99
C GLN A 173 6.67 19.82 11.99
N CYS A 174 6.41 18.53 11.72
CA CYS A 174 5.28 18.12 10.89
C CYS A 174 3.92 18.44 11.55
N ILE A 175 3.81 18.25 12.87
CA ILE A 175 2.62 18.62 13.65
C ILE A 175 2.37 20.13 13.57
N ASP A 176 3.44 20.94 13.71
CA ASP A 176 3.35 22.41 13.67
C ASP A 176 2.80 22.94 12.33
N VAL A 177 2.96 22.17 11.24
CA VAL A 177 2.41 22.50 9.91
C VAL A 177 1.10 21.78 9.59
N GLY A 178 0.53 21.02 10.52
CA GLY A 178 -0.82 20.46 10.44
C GLY A 178 -0.91 18.95 10.14
N VAL A 179 0.20 18.21 10.16
CA VAL A 179 0.14 16.74 10.05
C VAL A 179 -0.58 16.18 11.29
N SER A 180 -1.58 15.31 11.06
CA SER A 180 -2.45 14.77 12.12
C SER A 180 -2.44 13.24 12.23
N VAL A 181 -1.76 12.56 11.31
CA VAL A 181 -1.53 11.11 11.32
C VAL A 181 -0.07 10.87 10.93
N ALA A 182 0.60 10.01 11.70
CA ALA A 182 1.98 9.61 11.45
C ALA A 182 2.08 8.09 11.38
N LEU A 183 2.86 7.55 10.45
CA LEU A 183 3.22 6.13 10.37
C LEU A 183 4.69 5.96 10.74
N PHE A 184 4.98 5.04 11.64
CA PHE A 184 6.34 4.67 12.03
C PHE A 184 6.68 3.30 11.45
N GLU A 185 7.65 3.24 10.54
CA GLU A 185 8.13 1.98 9.96
C GLU A 185 9.44 1.53 10.59
N HIS A 186 9.44 0.27 11.05
CA HIS A 186 10.62 -0.43 11.55
C HIS A 186 11.43 0.36 12.59
N THR A 187 10.71 0.93 13.58
CA THR A 187 11.30 1.67 14.71
C THR A 187 11.20 0.90 16.03
N SER A 188 11.90 1.38 17.06
CA SER A 188 11.80 0.81 18.42
C SER A 188 10.38 0.94 19.00
N GLU A 189 9.98 -0.08 19.75
CA GLU A 189 8.67 -0.13 20.41
C GLU A 189 8.55 0.97 21.48
N GLU A 190 9.64 1.29 22.17
CA GLU A 190 9.74 2.35 23.17
C GLU A 190 9.43 3.73 22.57
N LEU A 191 9.98 4.02 21.38
CA LEU A 191 9.71 5.26 20.66
C LEU A 191 8.23 5.38 20.30
N VAL A 192 7.65 4.35 19.67
CA VAL A 192 6.24 4.37 19.28
C VAL A 192 5.31 4.49 20.49
N LYS A 193 5.61 3.78 21.58
CA LYS A 193 4.86 3.87 22.83
C LYS A 193 4.88 5.28 23.40
N TRP A 194 6.07 5.90 23.44
CA TRP A 194 6.22 7.27 23.91
C TRP A 194 5.46 8.25 23.01
N CYS A 195 5.62 8.16 21.69
CA CYS A 195 4.92 9.02 20.72
C CYS A 195 3.40 8.91 20.86
N THR A 196 2.87 7.68 21.00
CA THR A 196 1.42 7.43 21.10
C THR A 196 0.81 8.09 22.32
N GLY A 197 1.52 8.10 23.45
CA GLY A 197 1.07 8.70 24.70
C GLY A 197 1.33 10.20 24.85
N ASN A 198 2.27 10.77 24.09
CA ASN A 198 2.75 12.15 24.29
C ASN A 198 2.46 13.12 23.13
N LEU A 199 2.10 12.63 21.94
CA LEU A 199 1.84 13.47 20.77
C LEU A 199 0.33 13.59 20.49
N PRO A 200 -0.17 14.77 20.08
CA PRO A 200 -1.60 15.04 19.87
C PRO A 200 -2.14 14.50 18.52
N ILE A 201 -1.43 13.55 17.90
CA ILE A 201 -1.77 12.99 16.58
C ILE A 201 -2.03 11.49 16.67
N ILE A 202 -2.55 10.90 15.61
CA ILE A 202 -2.69 9.44 15.50
C ILE A 202 -1.33 8.85 15.12
N ILE A 203 -0.85 7.89 15.90
CA ILE A 203 0.41 7.19 15.65
C ILE A 203 0.10 5.82 15.08
N GLY A 204 0.72 5.50 13.95
CA GLY A 204 0.64 4.24 13.23
C GLY A 204 1.93 3.44 13.32
N SER A 205 1.81 2.11 13.27
CA SER A 205 2.94 1.18 13.26
C SER A 205 2.91 0.31 12.01
N LEU A 206 4.07 0.23 11.34
CA LEU A 206 4.42 -0.78 10.35
C LEU A 206 5.67 -1.50 10.87
N GLY A 207 5.46 -2.59 11.63
CA GLY A 207 6.57 -3.32 12.25
C GLY A 207 7.34 -2.53 13.32
N SER A 208 6.67 -1.59 14.01
CA SER A 208 7.23 -0.76 15.09
C SER A 208 6.55 -1.03 16.45
N GLY A 209 6.12 -2.27 16.67
CA GLY A 209 5.46 -2.71 17.90
C GLY A 209 3.93 -2.43 17.95
N PRO A 210 3.26 -2.93 19.01
CA PRO A 210 1.79 -2.99 19.09
C PRO A 210 1.14 -1.76 19.74
N HIS A 211 1.94 -0.80 20.22
CA HIS A 211 1.47 0.30 21.06
C HIS A 211 0.83 1.46 20.28
N ALA A 212 0.98 1.51 18.96
CA ALA A 212 0.42 2.56 18.08
C ALA A 212 -1.11 2.54 18.01
N ASP A 213 -1.76 3.70 17.88
CA ASP A 213 -3.22 3.84 17.66
C ASP A 213 -3.72 3.10 16.41
N PHE A 214 -2.86 3.02 15.40
CA PHE A 214 -3.11 2.49 14.06
C PHE A 214 -2.12 1.36 13.73
N ILE A 215 -2.61 0.20 13.28
CA ILE A 215 -1.76 -0.88 12.74
C ILE A 215 -1.91 -0.93 11.22
N TYR A 216 -0.77 -0.99 10.53
CA TYR A 216 -0.65 -0.96 9.08
C TYR A 216 0.22 -2.11 8.58
N HIS A 217 -0.25 -2.82 7.56
CA HIS A 217 0.55 -3.81 6.85
C HIS A 217 0.22 -3.84 5.35
N ILE A 218 1.12 -4.43 4.58
CA ILE A 218 1.01 -4.52 3.12
C ILE A 218 0.19 -5.76 2.76
N SER A 219 -0.82 -5.61 1.90
CA SER A 219 -1.77 -6.69 1.57
C SER A 219 -1.10 -7.97 1.07
N CYS A 220 -0.05 -7.87 0.24
CA CYS A 220 0.65 -9.03 -0.28
C CYS A 220 1.41 -9.80 0.81
N ASP A 221 2.01 -9.12 1.78
CA ASP A 221 2.67 -9.76 2.92
C ASP A 221 1.65 -10.45 3.82
N VAL A 222 0.55 -9.77 4.15
CA VAL A 222 -0.55 -10.33 4.96
C VAL A 222 -1.12 -11.59 4.30
N ALA A 223 -1.29 -11.58 2.98
CA ALA A 223 -1.82 -12.72 2.23
C ALA A 223 -0.78 -13.83 1.96
N GLY A 224 0.51 -13.56 2.19
CA GLY A 224 1.60 -14.44 1.74
C GLY A 224 1.62 -14.61 0.22
N ASN A 225 1.36 -13.54 -0.53
CA ASN A 225 1.37 -13.50 -1.99
C ASN A 225 2.55 -12.65 -2.51
N SER A 226 3.77 -13.18 -2.44
CA SER A 226 4.96 -12.45 -2.86
C SER A 226 5.90 -13.33 -3.68
N ALA A 227 6.39 -12.76 -4.79
CA ALA A 227 7.49 -13.35 -5.57
C ALA A 227 8.86 -13.18 -4.86
N PHE A 228 8.93 -12.31 -3.86
CA PHE A 228 10.13 -11.99 -3.10
C PHE A 228 10.03 -12.44 -1.65
N ARG A 229 11.18 -12.65 -1.01
CA ARG A 229 11.23 -13.02 0.40
C ARG A 229 10.62 -11.93 1.28
N MET A 230 9.63 -12.30 2.09
CA MET A 230 9.07 -11.37 3.08
C MET A 230 10.10 -11.02 4.15
N PRO A 231 10.19 -9.75 4.59
CA PRO A 231 11.01 -9.34 5.72
C PRO A 231 10.62 -10.07 7.01
N ALA A 232 11.61 -10.34 7.88
CA ALA A 232 11.39 -11.08 9.12
C ALA A 232 10.50 -10.34 10.15
N SER A 233 10.35 -9.02 10.01
CA SER A 233 9.49 -8.19 10.85
C SER A 233 8.00 -8.21 10.47
N ARG A 234 7.64 -8.96 9.42
CA ARG A 234 6.27 -9.07 8.91
C ARG A 234 5.71 -10.47 9.16
N GLU A 235 4.42 -10.54 9.44
CA GLU A 235 3.69 -11.79 9.65
C GLU A 235 2.71 -12.00 8.49
N ALA A 236 2.73 -13.21 7.93
CA ALA A 236 1.73 -13.62 6.95
C ALA A 236 0.62 -14.40 7.63
N PHE A 237 -0.62 -14.08 7.25
CA PHE A 237 -1.84 -14.72 7.73
C PHE A 237 -2.40 -15.71 6.70
N GLY A 238 -1.77 -15.82 5.53
CA GLY A 238 -2.09 -16.75 4.46
C GLY A 238 -0.85 -17.22 3.70
N ASN A 239 -1.05 -18.13 2.74
CA ASN A 239 -0.01 -18.61 1.84
C ASN A 239 -0.56 -18.74 0.41
N VAL A 240 -0.94 -17.59 -0.16
CA VAL A 240 -1.46 -17.53 -1.53
C VAL A 240 -0.42 -17.98 -2.55
N TRP A 241 0.86 -17.68 -2.33
CA TRP A 241 1.93 -18.13 -3.23
C TRP A 241 1.94 -19.65 -3.40
N LYS A 242 1.82 -20.40 -2.29
CA LYS A 242 1.76 -21.86 -2.35
C LYS A 242 0.53 -22.36 -3.11
N ASN A 243 -0.63 -21.75 -2.86
CA ASN A 243 -1.86 -22.10 -3.58
C ASN A 243 -1.74 -21.86 -5.09
N MET A 244 -1.08 -20.77 -5.50
CA MET A 244 -0.81 -20.47 -6.90
C MET A 244 0.20 -21.47 -7.50
N GLU A 245 1.29 -21.78 -6.78
CA GLU A 245 2.28 -22.77 -7.20
C GLU A 245 1.62 -24.13 -7.47
N ASP A 246 0.78 -24.60 -6.56
CA ASP A 246 0.06 -25.88 -6.70
C ASP A 246 -0.93 -25.85 -7.86
N ALA A 247 -1.72 -24.78 -7.99
CA ALA A 247 -2.69 -24.64 -9.07
C ALA A 247 -2.02 -24.56 -10.45
N TYR A 248 -0.98 -23.74 -10.59
CA TYR A 248 -0.25 -23.58 -11.85
C TYR A 248 0.53 -24.84 -12.19
N GLY A 249 1.15 -25.48 -11.20
CA GLY A 249 1.84 -26.76 -11.36
C GLY A 249 0.90 -27.85 -11.86
N ALA A 250 -0.28 -27.99 -11.25
CA ALA A 250 -1.30 -28.94 -11.67
C ALA A 250 -1.80 -28.67 -13.11
N TYR A 251 -2.06 -27.41 -13.44
CA TYR A 251 -2.44 -27.01 -14.80
C TYR A 251 -1.34 -27.35 -15.83
N PHE A 252 -0.09 -26.99 -15.55
CA PHE A 252 1.03 -27.27 -16.45
C PHE A 252 1.24 -28.77 -16.64
N ALA A 253 1.10 -29.58 -15.58
CA ALA A 253 1.15 -31.02 -15.68
C ALA A 253 0.01 -31.58 -16.56
N ALA A 254 -1.22 -31.12 -16.33
CA ALA A 254 -2.40 -31.56 -17.07
C ALA A 254 -2.36 -31.15 -18.56
N ALA A 255 -1.83 -29.97 -18.87
CA ALA A 255 -1.64 -29.53 -20.25
C ALA A 255 -0.56 -30.37 -20.96
N ARG A 256 0.57 -30.62 -20.30
CA ARG A 256 1.69 -31.39 -20.88
C ARG A 256 1.34 -32.85 -21.13
N ASN A 257 0.55 -33.48 -20.26
CA ASN A 257 0.15 -34.87 -20.40
C ASN A 257 -1.14 -35.06 -21.22
N GLY A 258 -1.72 -33.98 -21.76
CA GLY A 258 -2.92 -34.03 -22.61
C GLY A 258 -4.22 -34.35 -21.86
N THR A 259 -4.24 -34.29 -20.53
CA THR A 259 -5.46 -34.46 -19.72
C THR A 259 -6.28 -33.16 -19.61
N PHE A 260 -5.69 -32.03 -19.99
CA PHE A 260 -6.37 -30.74 -20.14
C PHE A 260 -6.08 -30.11 -21.51
N PRO A 261 -7.09 -29.52 -22.20
CA PRO A 261 -8.50 -29.49 -21.83
C PRO A 261 -9.17 -30.86 -22.00
N LYS A 262 -10.16 -31.16 -21.16
CA LYS A 262 -10.94 -32.39 -21.28
C LYS A 262 -11.86 -32.34 -22.51
N SER A 263 -12.04 -33.47 -23.19
CA SER A 263 -12.92 -33.55 -24.38
C SER A 263 -14.36 -33.12 -24.09
N GLU A 264 -14.86 -33.33 -22.87
CA GLU A 264 -16.20 -32.89 -22.41
C GLU A 264 -16.36 -31.37 -22.39
N ASN A 265 -15.25 -30.63 -22.25
CA ASN A 265 -15.22 -29.17 -22.26
C ASN A 265 -14.92 -28.60 -23.66
N SER A 266 -14.84 -29.45 -24.68
CA SER A 266 -14.49 -29.06 -26.05
C SER A 266 -15.70 -29.09 -26.97
N HIS A 267 -15.75 -28.14 -27.90
CA HIS A 267 -16.76 -28.13 -28.95
C HIS A 267 -16.46 -29.21 -30.00
N ARG A 268 -17.53 -29.81 -30.55
CA ARG A 268 -17.45 -30.78 -31.64
C ARG A 268 -18.09 -30.19 -32.89
N MET A 269 -17.56 -30.55 -34.05
CA MET A 269 -18.22 -30.26 -35.32
C MET A 269 -19.62 -30.90 -35.33
N LYS A 270 -20.56 -30.25 -36.01
CA LYS A 270 -21.87 -30.86 -36.26
C LYS A 270 -21.69 -32.19 -37.02
N PRO A 271 -22.62 -33.15 -36.86
CA PRO A 271 -22.55 -34.41 -37.60
C PRO A 271 -22.39 -34.16 -39.11
N GLY A 272 -21.44 -34.86 -39.75
CA GLY A 272 -21.17 -34.74 -41.19
C GLY A 272 -20.18 -33.63 -41.61
N GLU A 273 -19.87 -32.67 -40.74
CA GLU A 273 -18.97 -31.56 -41.10
C GLU A 273 -17.48 -31.96 -41.02
N ALA A 274 -17.13 -32.94 -40.18
CA ALA A 274 -15.76 -33.45 -40.08
C ALA A 274 -15.31 -34.15 -41.38
N GLU A 275 -16.17 -34.93 -42.02
CA GLU A 275 -15.84 -35.58 -43.29
C GLU A 275 -15.72 -34.56 -44.43
N LYS A 276 -16.58 -33.53 -44.46
CA LYS A 276 -16.48 -32.43 -45.45
C LYS A 276 -15.16 -31.69 -45.31
N PHE A 277 -14.78 -31.35 -44.07
CA PHE A 277 -13.51 -30.71 -43.77
C PHE A 277 -12.32 -31.55 -44.26
N ALA A 278 -12.28 -32.85 -43.94
CA ALA A 278 -11.20 -33.73 -44.35
C ALA A 278 -11.07 -33.82 -45.89
N LYS A 279 -12.19 -33.93 -46.61
CA LYS A 279 -12.20 -33.94 -48.08
C LYS A 279 -11.69 -32.62 -48.67
N ALA A 280 -12.10 -31.49 -48.12
CA ALA A 280 -11.66 -30.18 -48.59
C ALA A 280 -10.14 -30.00 -48.47
N MET A 281 -9.52 -30.49 -47.38
CA MET A 281 -8.07 -30.37 -47.17
C MET A 281 -7.24 -31.38 -47.97
N ALA A 282 -7.78 -32.55 -48.29
CA ALA A 282 -7.09 -33.53 -49.15
C ALA A 282 -7.08 -33.13 -50.64
N SER A 283 -7.89 -32.14 -51.02
CA SER A 283 -8.04 -31.64 -52.40
C SER A 283 -7.24 -30.36 -52.66
N ALA A 284 -6.55 -29.84 -51.64
CA ALA A 284 -5.72 -28.63 -51.66
C ALA A 284 -4.24 -29.00 -51.64
#